data_AF-A0A8X6M3E5-F1
#
_entry.id   AF-A0A8X6M3E5-F1
#
_cell.length_a   1.000
_cell.length_b   1.000
_cell.length_c   1.000
_cell.angle_alpha   90.00
_cell.angle_beta   90.00
_cell.angle_gamma   90.00
#
_symmetry.space_group_name_H-M   'P 1'
#
loop_
_entity.id
_entity.type
_entity.pdbx_description
1 polymer ?
#
loop_
_entity_poly.entity_id
_entity_poly.type
_entity_poly.pdbx_seq_one_letter_code
_entity_poly.pdbx_strand_id
1 'polypeptide(L)'
;MNDLEAMKTRQIVAENVKLGISSLHSWIKCFECLLHISYRLGTKKWFVRRTDRPVVDSRKKEVQEKIRRQMRLLVDAPKPGFGTSNDGNTARAFFRNPEIVSSITGIDEIIIKKLHVVLTIIACGYEIDAQKLKEFCLTTAELYVALYPWYYIFQSLHKVLIHGGLLVNDSILPIGQMSEEAIEARNKDSKYFRITLVNST
;
A
#
# COMPACT_ATOMS: atom_id res chain seq x y z
N MET A 1 -9.68 11.50 -8.89
CA MET A 1 -8.53 10.85 -8.20
C MET A 1 -7.20 11.09 -8.90
N ASN A 2 -7.16 11.27 -10.22
CA ASN A 2 -5.91 11.57 -10.94
C ASN A 2 -5.76 13.03 -11.37
N ASP A 3 -6.75 13.88 -11.07
CA ASP A 3 -6.63 15.33 -11.25
C ASP A 3 -5.99 15.93 -9.99
N LEU A 4 -4.68 16.18 -10.06
CA LEU A 4 -3.89 16.66 -8.93
C LEU A 4 -4.25 18.11 -8.55
N GLU A 5 -4.63 18.95 -9.53
CA GLU A 5 -4.94 20.36 -9.30
C GLU A 5 -6.30 20.52 -8.60
N ALA A 6 -7.31 19.78 -9.03
CA ALA A 6 -8.59 19.71 -8.32
C ALA A 6 -8.46 19.12 -6.91
N MET A 7 -7.42 18.31 -6.65
CA MET A 7 -7.18 17.70 -5.35
C MET A 7 -6.43 18.61 -4.38
N LYS A 8 -5.47 19.41 -4.86
CA LYS A 8 -4.77 20.43 -4.07
C LYS A 8 -5.72 21.50 -3.53
N THR A 9 -6.74 21.84 -4.32
CA THR A 9 -7.69 22.93 -4.02
C THR A 9 -8.88 22.49 -3.16
N ARG A 10 -9.10 21.18 -2.98
CA ARG A 10 -10.25 20.66 -2.25
C ARG A 10 -10.07 20.85 -0.75
N GLN A 11 -10.98 21.60 -0.13
CA GLN A 11 -11.00 21.78 1.32
C GLN A 11 -11.15 20.44 2.05
N ILE A 12 -10.30 20.23 3.04
CA ILE A 12 -10.31 19.05 3.91
C ILE A 12 -11.16 19.39 5.13
N VAL A 13 -12.13 18.53 5.45
CA VAL A 13 -12.85 18.62 6.72
C VAL A 13 -11.90 18.19 7.84
N ALA A 14 -11.58 19.09 8.77
CA ALA A 14 -10.60 18.87 9.84
C ALA A 14 -10.89 17.61 10.69
N GLU A 15 -12.17 17.25 10.86
CA GLU A 15 -12.59 16.04 11.56
C GLU A 15 -12.08 14.75 10.91
N ASN A 16 -11.92 14.74 9.58
CA ASN A 16 -11.41 13.57 8.86
C ASN A 16 -9.90 13.37 9.03
N VAL A 17 -9.18 14.41 9.42
CA VAL A 17 -7.74 14.36 9.69
C VAL A 17 -7.48 13.63 11.03
N LYS A 18 -8.39 13.78 12.00
CA LYS A 18 -8.33 13.10 13.30
C LYS A 18 -8.40 11.57 13.22
N LEU A 19 -8.91 11.01 12.11
CA LEU A 19 -8.94 9.57 11.89
C LEU A 19 -7.55 8.96 11.60
N GLY A 20 -6.53 9.80 11.43
CA GLY A 20 -5.14 9.38 11.24
C GLY A 20 -4.89 8.62 9.94
N ILE A 21 -3.66 8.13 9.80
CA ILE A 21 -3.27 7.19 8.74
C ILE A 21 -2.91 5.86 9.38
N SER A 22 -3.53 4.81 8.87
CA SER A 22 -3.15 3.45 9.21
C SER A 22 -1.93 3.04 8.37
N SER A 23 -0.80 2.83 9.06
CA SER A 23 0.49 2.57 8.40
C SER A 23 0.52 1.17 7.79
N LEU A 24 0.05 0.14 8.50
CA LEU A 24 -0.02 -1.24 7.99
C LEU A 24 -0.92 -1.35 6.76
N HIS A 25 -2.12 -0.76 6.81
CA HIS A 25 -3.00 -0.82 5.64
C HIS A 25 -2.44 -0.01 4.47
N SER A 26 -1.68 1.06 4.73
CA SER A 26 -1.00 1.80 3.65
C SER A 26 0.00 0.90 2.92
N TRP A 27 0.80 0.11 3.66
CA TRP A 27 1.71 -0.89 3.07
C TRP A 27 0.96 -1.93 2.24
N ILE A 28 -0.05 -2.57 2.82
CA ILE A 28 -0.80 -3.65 2.16
C ILE A 28 -1.51 -3.13 0.91
N LYS A 29 -2.20 -2.00 1.01
CA LYS A 29 -2.99 -1.46 -0.10
C LYS A 29 -2.12 -0.88 -1.20
N CYS A 30 -0.97 -0.31 -0.89
CA CYS A 30 -0.02 0.13 -1.90
C CYS A 30 0.54 -1.07 -2.68
N PHE A 31 0.90 -2.14 -1.97
CA PHE A 31 1.33 -3.40 -2.58
C PHE A 31 0.24 -4.00 -3.49
N GLU A 32 -1.01 -4.10 -3.01
CA GLU A 32 -2.16 -4.56 -3.81
C GLU A 32 -2.39 -3.70 -5.05
N CYS A 33 -2.24 -2.38 -4.92
CA CYS A 33 -2.39 -1.45 -6.03
C CYS A 33 -1.35 -1.72 -7.12
N LEU A 34 -0.07 -1.90 -6.74
CA LEU A 34 0.99 -2.19 -7.70
C LEU A 34 0.74 -3.53 -8.41
N LEU A 35 0.35 -4.58 -7.68
CA LEU A 35 -0.05 -5.85 -8.31
C LEU A 35 -1.18 -5.67 -9.32
N HIS A 36 -2.22 -4.91 -8.97
CA HIS A 36 -3.34 -4.66 -9.89
C HIS A 36 -2.95 -3.85 -11.13
N ILE A 37 -2.00 -2.91 -11.01
CA ILE A 37 -1.43 -2.20 -12.17
C ILE A 37 -0.69 -3.21 -13.05
N SER A 38 0.20 -4.01 -12.45
CA SER A 38 0.98 -5.05 -13.14
C SER A 38 0.10 -6.01 -13.95
N TYR A 39 -0.98 -6.49 -13.35
CA TYR A 39 -1.92 -7.42 -14.01
C TYR A 39 -2.64 -6.78 -15.20
N ARG A 40 -2.77 -5.44 -15.22
CA ARG A 40 -3.53 -4.69 -16.22
C ARG A 40 -2.64 -3.93 -17.20
N LEU A 41 -1.31 -4.09 -17.16
CA LEU A 41 -0.40 -3.44 -18.11
C LEU A 41 -0.72 -3.76 -19.58
N GLY A 42 -1.24 -4.96 -19.86
CA GLY A 42 -1.64 -5.37 -21.21
C GLY A 42 -2.90 -4.69 -21.73
N THR A 43 -3.81 -4.26 -20.84
CA THR A 43 -5.09 -3.65 -21.23
C THR A 43 -5.14 -2.14 -20.98
N LYS A 44 -4.31 -1.64 -20.05
CA LYS A 44 -4.23 -0.24 -19.63
C LYS A 44 -5.59 0.38 -19.32
N LYS A 45 -6.44 -0.37 -18.61
CA LYS A 45 -7.76 0.05 -18.15
C LYS A 45 -7.88 -0.13 -16.64
N TRP A 46 -8.43 0.87 -15.98
CA TRP A 46 -8.79 0.74 -14.57
C TRP A 46 -9.86 -0.33 -14.35
N PHE A 47 -10.94 -0.28 -15.14
CA PHE A 47 -12.05 -1.23 -15.07
C PHE A 47 -11.84 -2.41 -16.03
N VAL A 48 -11.82 -3.63 -15.49
CA VAL A 48 -11.62 -4.87 -16.27
C VAL A 48 -12.97 -5.42 -16.71
N ARG A 49 -13.24 -5.39 -18.03
CA ARG A 49 -14.45 -5.99 -18.60
C ARG A 49 -14.29 -7.51 -18.75
N ARG A 50 -15.40 -8.22 -18.98
CA ARG A 50 -15.37 -9.69 -19.17
C ARG A 50 -14.46 -10.12 -20.33
N THR A 51 -14.38 -9.31 -21.39
CA THR A 51 -13.50 -9.51 -22.54
C THR A 51 -12.01 -9.38 -22.19
N ASP A 52 -11.69 -8.55 -21.20
CA ASP A 52 -10.30 -8.28 -20.78
C ASP A 52 -9.80 -9.32 -19.75
N ARG A 53 -10.71 -10.05 -19.08
CA ARG A 53 -10.37 -11.01 -18.00
C ARG A 53 -9.34 -12.07 -18.39
N PRO A 54 -9.44 -12.75 -19.55
CA PRO A 54 -8.47 -13.79 -19.89
C PRO A 54 -7.03 -13.26 -19.95
N VAL A 55 -6.84 -12.05 -20.46
CA VAL A 55 -5.52 -11.39 -20.54
C VAL A 55 -5.01 -11.03 -19.14
N VAL A 56 -5.87 -10.44 -18.30
CA VAL A 56 -5.52 -10.03 -16.93
C VAL A 56 -5.22 -11.25 -16.05
N ASP A 57 -6.02 -12.32 -16.15
CA ASP A 57 -5.86 -13.53 -15.34
C ASP A 57 -4.61 -14.31 -15.75
N SER A 58 -4.29 -14.35 -17.05
CA SER A 58 -3.04 -14.93 -17.55
C SER A 58 -1.83 -14.19 -16.99
N ARG A 59 -1.82 -12.85 -17.08
CA ARG A 59 -0.75 -12.01 -16.53
C ARG A 59 -0.64 -12.13 -15.01
N LYS A 60 -1.76 -12.19 -14.30
CA LYS A 60 -1.80 -12.41 -12.84
C LYS A 60 -1.08 -13.70 -12.46
N LYS A 61 -1.41 -14.82 -13.13
CA LYS A 61 -0.75 -16.12 -12.86
C LYS A 61 0.75 -16.07 -13.15
N GLU A 62 1.14 -15.44 -14.26
CA GLU A 62 2.56 -15.26 -14.62
C GLU A 62 3.33 -14.50 -13.55
N VAL A 63 2.79 -13.35 -13.11
CA VAL A 63 3.41 -12.49 -12.09
C VAL A 63 3.48 -13.20 -10.74
N GLN A 64 2.40 -13.88 -10.32
CA GLN A 64 2.37 -14.67 -9.09
C GLN A 64 3.45 -15.76 -9.07
N GLU A 65 3.60 -16.51 -10.17
CA GLU A 65 4.58 -17.57 -10.27
C GLU A 65 6.02 -17.03 -10.26
N LYS A 66 6.27 -15.92 -10.97
CA LYS A 66 7.58 -15.26 -10.95
C LYS A 66 7.95 -14.73 -9.56
N ILE A 67 7.02 -14.09 -8.85
CA ILE A 67 7.23 -13.63 -7.47
C ILE A 67 7.52 -14.81 -6.54
N ARG A 68 6.77 -15.92 -6.68
CA ARG A 68 7.00 -17.13 -5.91
C ARG A 68 8.38 -17.72 -6.16
N ARG A 69 8.83 -17.82 -7.41
CA ARG A 69 10.13 -18.39 -7.76
C ARG A 69 11.31 -17.51 -7.35
N GLN A 70 11.24 -16.22 -7.65
CA GLN A 70 12.38 -15.31 -7.49
C GLN A 70 12.46 -14.70 -6.09
N MET A 71 11.32 -14.41 -5.46
CA MET A 71 11.27 -13.74 -4.14
C MET A 71 10.84 -14.68 -3.01
N ARG A 72 10.41 -15.91 -3.32
CA ARG A 72 9.87 -16.88 -2.34
C ARG A 72 8.65 -16.33 -1.57
N LEU A 73 7.87 -15.46 -2.21
CA LEU A 73 6.66 -14.85 -1.64
C LEU A 73 5.41 -15.44 -2.31
N LEU A 74 4.38 -15.71 -1.51
CA LEU A 74 3.05 -16.04 -2.01
C LEU A 74 2.19 -14.77 -2.00
N VAL A 75 1.65 -14.37 -3.15
CA VAL A 75 0.90 -13.12 -3.30
C VAL A 75 -0.48 -13.36 -3.90
N ASP A 76 -1.47 -12.58 -3.45
CA ASP A 76 -2.84 -12.59 -3.95
C ASP A 76 -3.46 -14.00 -4.00
N ALA A 77 -3.19 -14.79 -2.95
CA ALA A 77 -3.72 -16.12 -2.73
C ALA A 77 -4.55 -16.16 -1.42
N PRO A 78 -5.69 -16.86 -1.40
CA PRO A 78 -6.44 -17.07 -0.17
C PRO A 78 -5.67 -17.97 0.81
N LYS A 79 -5.74 -17.66 2.10
CA LYS A 79 -5.18 -18.53 3.16
C LYS A 79 -6.27 -19.44 3.74
N PRO A 80 -5.96 -20.70 4.11
CA PRO A 80 -6.90 -21.56 4.82
C PRO A 80 -7.36 -20.92 6.14
N GLY A 81 -8.67 -20.92 6.40
CA GLY A 81 -9.26 -20.35 7.61
C GLY A 81 -9.73 -18.90 7.45
N PHE A 82 -8.83 -17.95 7.22
CA PHE A 82 -9.18 -16.53 7.00
C PHE A 82 -8.02 -15.71 6.41
N GLY A 83 -8.37 -14.67 5.65
CA GLY A 83 -7.43 -13.67 5.14
C GLY A 83 -6.78 -14.05 3.81
N THR A 84 -5.85 -13.20 3.38
CA THR A 84 -5.10 -13.38 2.13
C THR A 84 -3.61 -13.48 2.43
N SER A 85 -2.83 -13.88 1.42
CA SER A 85 -1.38 -13.83 1.49
C SER A 85 -0.83 -12.40 1.43
N ASN A 86 -1.67 -11.38 1.22
CA ASN A 86 -1.29 -9.97 1.22
C ASN A 86 -1.31 -9.41 2.64
N ASP A 87 -0.42 -9.91 3.49
CA ASP A 87 -0.20 -9.35 4.83
C ASP A 87 0.93 -8.31 4.84
N GLY A 88 1.09 -7.61 5.97
CA GLY A 88 2.13 -6.60 6.13
C GLY A 88 3.55 -7.14 5.91
N ASN A 89 3.82 -8.40 6.27
CA ASN A 89 5.12 -9.02 6.05
C ASN A 89 5.42 -9.20 4.56
N THR A 90 4.42 -9.68 3.80
CA THR A 90 4.52 -9.86 2.36
C THR A 90 4.67 -8.52 1.65
N ALA A 91 3.90 -7.51 2.05
CA ALA A 91 4.02 -6.16 1.50
C ALA A 91 5.42 -5.57 1.75
N ARG A 92 5.94 -5.63 2.98
CA ARG A 92 7.30 -5.14 3.29
C ARG A 92 8.37 -5.90 2.52
N ALA A 93 8.26 -7.23 2.42
CA ALA A 93 9.21 -8.06 1.68
C ALA A 93 9.20 -7.73 0.18
N PHE A 94 8.04 -7.42 -0.39
CA PHE A 94 7.91 -6.99 -1.78
C PHE A 94 8.74 -5.73 -2.06
N PHE A 95 8.61 -4.69 -1.23
CA PHE A 95 9.32 -3.41 -1.47
C PHE A 95 10.83 -3.44 -1.18
N ARG A 96 11.38 -4.49 -0.56
CA ARG A 96 12.83 -4.58 -0.25
C ARG A 96 13.72 -4.57 -1.49
N ASN A 97 13.27 -5.18 -2.59
CA ASN A 97 14.06 -5.35 -3.81
C ASN A 97 13.31 -4.74 -5.02
N PRO A 98 13.30 -3.40 -5.16
CA PRO A 98 12.54 -2.71 -6.19
C PRO A 98 12.94 -3.11 -7.62
N GLU A 99 14.21 -3.42 -7.85
CA GLU A 99 14.73 -3.88 -9.15
C GLU A 99 14.09 -5.22 -9.59
N ILE A 100 14.11 -6.22 -8.70
CA ILE A 100 13.51 -7.53 -8.95
C ILE A 100 12.00 -7.37 -9.16
N VAL A 101 11.34 -6.56 -8.32
CA VAL A 101 9.90 -6.29 -8.47
C VAL A 101 9.60 -5.63 -9.80
N SER A 102 10.36 -4.61 -10.19
CA SER A 102 10.21 -3.91 -11.47
C SER A 102 10.32 -4.89 -12.64
N SER A 103 11.37 -5.72 -12.65
CA SER A 103 11.60 -6.75 -13.66
C SER A 103 10.44 -7.76 -13.77
N ILE A 104 9.91 -8.23 -12.64
CA ILE A 104 8.80 -9.20 -12.62
C ILE A 104 7.48 -8.55 -13.04
N THR A 105 7.16 -7.40 -12.46
CA THR A 105 5.85 -6.76 -12.59
C THR A 105 5.71 -5.93 -13.87
N GLY A 106 6.82 -5.40 -14.39
CA GLY A 106 6.85 -4.42 -15.48
C GLY A 106 6.47 -3.00 -15.02
N ILE A 107 6.45 -2.75 -13.71
CA ILE A 107 6.23 -1.43 -13.13
C ILE A 107 7.57 -0.71 -13.07
N ASP A 108 7.60 0.57 -13.42
CA ASP A 108 8.76 1.43 -13.26
C ASP A 108 9.42 1.33 -11.87
N GLU A 109 10.75 1.23 -11.85
CA GLU A 109 11.50 1.02 -10.62
C GLU A 109 11.51 2.27 -9.72
N ILE A 110 11.53 3.45 -10.33
CA ILE A 110 11.65 4.73 -9.62
C ILE A 110 10.39 4.96 -8.78
N ILE A 111 9.21 4.69 -9.34
CA ILE A 111 7.96 4.81 -8.57
C ILE A 111 7.90 3.80 -7.42
N ILE A 112 8.39 2.55 -7.60
CA ILE A 112 8.45 1.57 -6.51
C ILE A 112 9.36 2.07 -5.38
N LYS A 113 10.55 2.61 -5.72
CA LYS A 113 11.47 3.21 -4.75
C LYS A 113 10.86 4.38 -4.01
N LYS A 114 10.23 5.32 -4.71
CA LYS A 114 9.57 6.48 -4.10
C LYS A 114 8.45 6.07 -3.16
N LEU A 115 7.60 5.12 -3.57
CA LEU A 115 6.53 4.60 -2.72
C LEU A 115 7.07 3.89 -1.49
N HIS A 116 8.16 3.11 -1.62
CA HIS A 116 8.84 2.50 -0.49
C HIS A 116 9.31 3.57 0.52
N VAL A 117 9.94 4.65 0.05
CA VAL A 117 10.37 5.75 0.93
C VAL A 117 9.18 6.39 1.66
N VAL A 118 8.08 6.69 0.95
CA VAL A 118 6.87 7.26 1.56
C VAL A 118 6.30 6.33 2.65
N LEU A 119 6.19 5.04 2.38
CA LEU A 119 5.66 4.06 3.32
C LEU A 119 6.56 3.88 4.55
N THR A 120 7.88 3.94 4.36
CA THR A 120 8.86 3.90 5.45
C THR A 120 8.78 5.14 6.32
N ILE A 121 8.60 6.33 5.73
CA ILE A 121 8.43 7.58 6.50
C ILE A 121 7.17 7.50 7.36
N ILE A 122 6.04 7.06 6.82
CA ILE A 122 4.79 6.97 7.59
C ILE A 122 4.85 5.94 8.70
N ALA A 123 5.55 4.84 8.47
CA ALA A 123 5.79 3.82 9.48
C ALA A 123 6.91 4.19 10.46
N CYS A 124 7.60 5.32 10.27
CA CYS A 124 8.67 5.72 11.17
C CYS A 124 8.09 6.26 12.48
N GLY A 125 8.82 6.02 13.57
CA GLY A 125 8.47 6.51 14.90
C GLY A 125 9.16 7.83 15.25
N TYR A 126 9.66 8.57 14.26
CA TYR A 126 10.45 9.79 14.44
C TYR A 126 9.70 11.01 13.94
N GLU A 127 10.13 12.20 14.38
CA GLU A 127 9.63 13.46 13.85
C GLU A 127 9.98 13.61 12.36
N ILE A 128 9.03 14.15 11.59
CA ILE A 128 9.14 14.29 10.14
C ILE A 128 8.92 15.76 9.77
N ASP A 129 9.79 16.27 8.91
CA ASP A 129 9.62 17.57 8.27
C ASP A 129 8.44 17.51 7.29
N ALA A 130 7.32 18.12 7.69
CA ALA A 130 6.07 18.08 6.93
C ALA A 130 6.18 18.74 5.55
N GLN A 131 7.04 19.77 5.40
CA GLN A 131 7.22 20.44 4.12
C GLN A 131 7.97 19.54 3.14
N LYS A 132 9.09 18.94 3.58
CA LYS A 132 9.83 17.99 2.74
C LYS A 132 9.00 16.78 2.37
N LEU A 133 8.21 16.26 3.30
CA LEU A 133 7.29 15.15 3.02
C LEU A 133 6.26 15.54 1.96
N LYS A 134 5.65 16.73 2.09
CA LYS A 134 4.66 17.23 1.13
C LYS A 134 5.25 17.35 -0.28
N GLU A 135 6.43 17.94 -0.42
CA GLU A 135 7.12 18.08 -1.71
C GLU A 135 7.46 16.70 -2.32
N PHE A 136 8.00 15.78 -1.51
CA PHE A 136 8.32 14.44 -1.96
C PHE A 136 7.08 13.64 -2.39
N CYS A 137 5.99 13.74 -1.64
CA CYS A 137 4.73 13.08 -1.95
C CYS A 137 4.08 13.64 -3.23
N LEU A 138 4.12 14.97 -3.44
CA LEU A 138 3.59 15.60 -4.64
C LEU A 138 4.34 15.15 -5.90
N THR A 139 5.68 15.19 -5.88
CA THR A 139 6.49 14.71 -7.02
C THR A 139 6.27 13.22 -7.30
N THR A 140 5.99 12.44 -6.26
CA THR A 140 5.67 11.00 -6.39
C THR A 140 4.29 10.80 -7.01
N ALA A 141 3.30 11.62 -6.64
CA ALA A 141 1.96 11.57 -7.23
C ALA A 141 1.98 11.99 -8.71
N GLU A 142 2.73 13.04 -9.06
CA GLU A 142 2.93 13.50 -10.44
C GLU A 142 3.55 12.40 -11.31
N LEU A 143 4.62 11.76 -10.81
CA LEU A 143 5.24 10.63 -11.49
C LEU A 143 4.27 9.46 -11.69
N TYR A 144 3.48 9.13 -10.67
CA TYR A 144 2.49 8.05 -10.75
C TYR A 144 1.45 8.32 -11.84
N VAL A 145 0.88 9.54 -11.86
CA VAL A 145 -0.14 9.93 -12.84
C VAL A 145 0.45 9.97 -14.25
N ALA A 146 1.71 10.39 -14.41
CA ALA A 146 2.39 10.37 -15.70
C ALA A 146 2.60 8.94 -16.23
N LEU A 147 3.00 8.00 -15.37
CA LEU A 147 3.26 6.61 -15.76
C LEU A 147 1.99 5.78 -15.98
N TYR A 148 0.99 5.98 -15.11
CA TYR A 148 -0.24 5.17 -15.09
C TYR A 148 -1.51 6.02 -15.08
N PRO A 149 -1.72 6.92 -16.06
CA PRO A 149 -2.86 7.85 -16.06
C PRO A 149 -4.21 7.13 -16.09
N TRP A 150 -4.22 5.91 -16.64
CA TRP A 150 -5.37 5.02 -16.80
C TRP A 150 -5.75 4.26 -15.52
N TYR A 151 -4.97 4.35 -14.44
CA TYR A 151 -5.26 3.70 -13.16
C TYR A 151 -5.38 4.76 -12.06
N TYR A 152 -6.50 4.76 -11.32
CA TYR A 152 -6.69 5.73 -10.25
C TYR A 152 -5.82 5.45 -9.03
N ILE A 153 -5.20 6.50 -8.47
CA ILE A 153 -4.52 6.42 -7.17
C ILE A 153 -5.53 5.92 -6.12
N PHE A 154 -5.18 4.86 -5.39
CA PHE A 154 -6.08 4.30 -4.39
C PHE A 154 -6.23 5.23 -3.18
N GLN A 155 -7.37 5.15 -2.49
CA GLN A 155 -7.77 6.10 -1.45
C GLN A 155 -6.76 6.33 -0.32
N SER A 156 -6.16 5.29 0.29
CA SER A 156 -5.21 5.51 1.39
C SER A 156 -3.86 6.05 0.89
N LEU A 157 -3.37 5.65 -0.30
CA LEU A 157 -2.19 6.28 -0.88
C LEU A 157 -2.47 7.72 -1.29
N HIS A 158 -3.67 8.03 -1.78
CA HIS A 158 -4.10 9.41 -2.01
C HIS A 158 -4.06 10.23 -0.72
N LYS A 159 -4.62 9.72 0.39
CA LYS A 159 -4.56 10.39 1.70
C LYS A 159 -3.12 10.68 2.11
N VAL A 160 -2.24 9.69 1.92
CA VAL A 160 -0.81 9.81 2.19
C VAL A 160 -0.12 10.84 1.30
N LEU A 161 -0.31 10.76 -0.02
CA LEU A 161 0.43 11.59 -0.97
C LEU A 161 -0.08 13.04 -1.00
N ILE A 162 -1.37 13.27 -0.81
CA ILE A 162 -1.96 14.61 -0.89
C ILE A 162 -2.08 15.25 0.50
N HIS A 163 -2.40 14.48 1.53
CA HIS A 163 -2.67 15.00 2.87
C HIS A 163 -1.60 14.62 3.91
N GLY A 164 -0.57 13.85 3.55
CA GLY A 164 0.45 13.37 4.49
C GLY A 164 1.15 14.47 5.28
N GLY A 165 1.52 15.58 4.63
CA GLY A 165 2.14 16.72 5.32
C GLY A 165 1.21 17.39 6.33
N LEU A 166 -0.09 17.48 6.03
CA LEU A 166 -1.10 18.01 6.96
C LEU A 166 -1.30 17.07 8.15
N LEU A 167 -1.33 15.77 7.90
CA LEU A 167 -1.47 14.74 8.92
C LEU A 167 -0.28 14.72 9.88
N VAL A 168 0.95 14.91 9.39
CA VAL A 168 2.13 15.02 10.24
C VAL A 168 2.05 16.24 11.15
N ASN A 169 1.58 17.40 10.64
CA ASN A 169 1.45 18.62 11.44
C ASN A 169 0.35 18.53 12.51
N ASP A 170 -0.78 17.89 12.21
CA ASP A 170 -1.90 17.76 13.14
C ASP A 170 -1.73 16.61 14.15
N SER A 171 -0.77 15.71 13.94
CA SER A 171 -0.55 14.56 14.82
C SER A 171 0.25 14.94 16.06
N ILE A 172 -0.23 14.52 17.23
CA ILE A 172 0.45 14.74 18.51
C ILE A 172 1.75 13.93 18.61
N LEU A 173 1.76 12.74 18.00
CA LEU A 173 2.90 11.83 17.96
C LEU A 173 3.20 11.41 16.52
N PRO A 174 4.43 10.96 16.21
CA PRO A 174 4.74 10.37 14.91
C PRO A 174 3.76 9.26 14.54
N ILE A 175 3.33 9.23 13.28
CA ILE A 175 2.28 8.32 12.79
C ILE A 175 2.62 6.85 13.07
N GLY A 176 3.89 6.45 12.94
CA GLY A 176 4.33 5.09 13.24
C GLY A 176 4.14 4.68 14.70
N GLN A 177 4.19 5.63 15.65
CA GLN A 177 3.92 5.35 17.07
C GLN A 177 2.43 5.19 17.36
N MET A 178 1.57 5.74 16.50
CA MET A 178 0.10 5.63 16.60
C MET A 178 -0.46 4.47 15.75
N SER A 179 0.39 3.53 15.35
CA SER A 179 0.04 2.44 14.43
C SER A 179 -0.92 1.42 15.03
N GLU A 180 -1.84 0.93 14.19
CA GLU A 180 -2.78 -0.14 14.52
C GLU A 180 -2.10 -1.52 14.71
N GLU A 181 -0.85 -1.66 14.28
CA GLU A 181 -0.11 -2.93 14.32
C GLU A 181 0.01 -3.53 15.72
N ALA A 182 0.16 -2.67 16.74
CA ALA A 182 0.25 -3.11 18.13
C ALA A 182 -1.06 -3.79 18.60
N ILE A 183 -2.20 -3.25 18.18
CA ILE A 183 -3.52 -3.81 18.51
C ILE A 183 -3.76 -5.08 17.70
N GLU A 184 -3.41 -5.09 16.41
CA GLU A 184 -3.59 -6.28 15.57
C GLU A 184 -2.71 -7.45 16.04
N ALA A 185 -1.49 -7.18 16.52
CA ALA A 185 -0.62 -8.19 17.11
C ALA A 185 -1.25 -8.86 18.34
N ARG A 186 -1.90 -8.08 19.22
CA ARG A 186 -2.60 -8.59 20.42
C ARG A 186 -3.76 -9.55 20.11
N ASN A 187 -4.29 -9.56 18.89
CA ASN A 187 -5.29 -10.56 18.50
C ASN A 187 -4.71 -11.98 18.50
N LYS A 188 -3.39 -12.14 18.30
CA LYS A 188 -2.71 -13.44 18.43
C LYS A 188 -2.71 -13.92 19.87
N ASP A 189 -2.37 -13.04 20.80
CA ASP A 189 -2.38 -13.34 22.24
C ASP A 189 -3.79 -13.68 22.71
N SER A 190 -4.78 -12.94 22.24
CA SER A 190 -6.19 -13.20 22.57
C SER A 190 -6.66 -14.58 22.12
N LYS A 191 -6.25 -15.03 20.92
CA LYS A 191 -6.52 -16.40 20.44
C LYS A 191 -5.77 -17.45 21.26
N TYR A 192 -4.50 -17.21 21.55
CA TYR A 192 -3.68 -18.09 22.37
C TYR A 192 -4.29 -18.27 23.77
N PHE A 193 -4.57 -17.18 24.48
CA PHE A 193 -5.18 -17.20 25.80
C PHE A 193 -6.55 -17.86 25.80
N ARG A 194 -7.38 -17.64 24.77
CA ARG A 194 -8.68 -18.31 24.64
C ARG A 194 -8.53 -19.84 24.55
N ILE A 195 -7.54 -20.34 23.84
CA ILE A 195 -7.31 -21.79 23.69
C ILE A 195 -6.67 -22.37 24.95
N THR A 196 -5.68 -21.70 25.51
CA THR A 196 -4.88 -22.24 26.61
C THR A 196 -5.59 -22.14 27.95
N LEU A 197 -6.23 -21.00 28.26
CA LEU A 197 -6.83 -20.77 29.59
C LEU A 197 -8.18 -21.48 29.77
N VAL A 198 -8.98 -21.62 28.70
CA VAL A 198 -10.29 -22.29 28.78
C VAL A 198 -10.15 -23.81 28.92
N ASN A 199 -9.08 -24.40 28.40
CA ASN A 199 -8.79 -25.83 28.55
C ASN A 199 -8.06 -26.18 29.87
N SER A 200 -7.78 -25.17 30.70
CA SER A 200 -7.08 -25.31 31.99
C SER A 200 -8.03 -25.32 33.20
N THR A 201 -9.34 -25.26 32.96
CA THR A 201 -10.44 -25.30 33.96
C THR A 201 -11.42 -26.41 33.61
#